data_AF-A0AAD8KKD6-F1
#
_entry.id   AF-A0AAD8KKD6-F1
#
_cell.length_a   1.000
_cell.length_b   1.000
_cell.length_c   1.000
_cell.angle_alpha   90.00
_cell.angle_beta   90.00
_cell.angle_gamma   90.00
#
_symmetry.space_group_name_H-M   'P 1'
#
loop_
_entity.id
_entity.type
_entity.pdbx_description
1 polymer ?
#
loop_
_entity_poly.entity_id
_entity_poly.type
_entity_poly.pdbx_seq_one_letter_code
_entity_poly.pdbx_strand_id
1 'polypeptide(L)'
;METIKEKKSLELSAQTIMVATIRCDAIASGIHTSFAANKDWLQLKEEVKSRIVPDFGKKLSSMLESCLSIYDKEVIHYDASVVSAKRKQLLEKLLQLVQPTYELIVEHILSEALDNFKTSLKRALDDGHAGFSATAHGCVKQSVKRFDELCKDVTIKQANLDTTKIRLQFSHDLKSHIFNVQAAKLSELTTLYKSELEEALSSHVQDLLELCGDDTWPAIRRHLHLETEQNVYSLYHVLSSFEMQEQDKEDMLSKLKHYGRKIVERKAKYEARKVLGRMKERFAYTFNHDNESKPRVAWTENEDIPAITKTARTSVPASLTLITPVQCKSLWDQFKSETQYIISQATASQEAYRQVTSLSEKVSSLSDDVTASSNKKTSLIDTKNKLHQDVWIGAFTGPIGLGIARLIRKPE
;
A
#
# COMPACT_ATOMS: atom_id res chain seq x y z
N MET A 1 51.68 83.77 -5.79
CA MET A 1 51.43 83.33 -7.18
C MET A 1 51.32 81.81 -7.31
N GLU A 2 51.96 81.02 -6.44
CA GLU A 2 51.86 79.53 -6.45
C GLU A 2 50.42 79.02 -6.27
N THR A 3 49.66 79.58 -5.33
CA THR A 3 48.28 79.15 -5.03
C THR A 3 47.28 79.36 -6.17
N ILE A 4 47.52 80.28 -7.11
CA ILE A 4 46.64 80.53 -8.27
C ILE A 4 46.99 79.59 -9.43
N LYS A 5 48.29 79.30 -9.64
CA LYS A 5 48.74 78.31 -10.63
C LYS A 5 48.28 76.90 -10.25
N GLU A 6 48.40 76.52 -8.99
CA GLU A 6 47.88 75.24 -8.49
C GLU A 6 46.37 75.11 -8.69
N LYS A 7 45.58 76.12 -8.28
CA LYS A 7 44.12 76.07 -8.45
C LYS A 7 43.69 75.94 -9.91
N LYS A 8 44.34 76.69 -10.81
CA LYS A 8 44.06 76.63 -12.26
C LYS A 8 44.50 75.29 -12.87
N SER A 9 45.58 74.69 -12.37
CA SER A 9 46.04 73.35 -12.79
C SER A 9 45.10 72.22 -12.32
N LEU A 10 44.56 72.35 -11.11
CA LEU A 10 43.56 71.44 -10.55
C LEU A 10 42.25 71.52 -11.34
N GLU A 11 41.79 72.72 -11.70
CA GLU A 11 40.58 72.91 -12.50
C GLU A 11 40.74 72.37 -13.94
N LEU A 12 41.90 72.56 -14.57
CA LEU A 12 42.18 72.02 -15.90
C LEU A 12 42.20 70.48 -15.87
N SER A 13 42.84 69.90 -14.85
CA SER A 13 42.89 68.46 -14.62
C SER A 13 41.48 67.88 -14.40
N ALA A 14 40.65 68.55 -13.60
CA ALA A 14 39.28 68.12 -13.33
C ALA A 14 38.41 68.14 -14.60
N GLN A 15 38.54 69.18 -15.44
CA GLN A 15 37.84 69.26 -16.72
C GLN A 15 38.29 68.16 -17.70
N THR A 16 39.59 67.87 -17.78
CA THR A 16 40.12 66.79 -18.63
C THR A 16 39.59 65.42 -18.20
N ILE A 17 39.58 65.12 -16.90
CA ILE A 17 39.04 63.87 -16.35
C ILE A 17 37.53 63.77 -16.64
N MET A 18 36.79 64.86 -16.50
CA MET A 18 35.35 64.88 -16.79
C MET A 18 35.05 64.59 -18.27
N VAL A 19 35.78 65.23 -19.20
CA VAL A 19 35.61 64.99 -20.64
C VAL A 19 35.99 63.57 -21.01
N ALA A 20 37.10 63.04 -20.47
CA ALA A 20 37.50 61.66 -20.67
C ALA A 20 36.42 60.67 -20.18
N THR A 21 35.82 60.96 -19.02
CA THR A 21 34.73 60.16 -18.43
C THR A 21 33.51 60.10 -19.36
N ILE A 22 33.03 61.26 -19.83
CA ILE A 22 31.87 61.35 -20.73
C ILE A 22 32.13 60.60 -22.04
N ARG A 23 33.33 60.75 -22.61
CA ARG A 23 33.69 60.06 -23.87
C ARG A 23 33.82 58.55 -23.68
N CYS A 24 34.48 58.10 -22.61
CA CYS A 24 34.56 56.69 -22.26
C CYS A 24 33.18 56.06 -22.03
N ASP A 25 32.24 56.80 -21.42
CA ASP A 25 30.85 56.36 -21.23
C ASP A 25 30.08 56.25 -22.55
N ALA A 26 30.27 57.21 -23.46
CA ALA A 26 29.64 57.19 -24.77
C ALA A 26 30.12 55.97 -25.60
N ILE A 27 31.44 55.72 -25.60
CA ILE A 27 32.05 54.55 -26.26
C ILE A 27 31.50 53.25 -25.65
N ALA A 28 31.53 53.12 -24.32
CA ALA A 28 31.01 51.93 -23.63
C ALA A 28 29.53 51.68 -23.94
N SER A 29 28.70 52.73 -23.97
CA SER A 29 27.27 52.62 -24.29
C SER A 29 27.03 52.23 -25.76
N GLY A 30 27.86 52.74 -26.67
CA GLY A 30 27.86 52.33 -28.08
C GLY A 30 28.18 50.86 -28.27
N ILE A 31 29.24 50.38 -27.62
CA ILE A 31 29.65 48.96 -27.64
C ILE A 31 28.56 48.07 -27.05
N HIS A 32 27.96 48.45 -25.93
CA HIS A 32 26.85 47.71 -25.33
C HIS A 32 25.65 47.59 -26.28
N THR A 33 25.26 48.67 -26.94
CA THR A 33 24.16 48.67 -27.92
C THR A 33 24.50 47.80 -29.14
N SER A 34 25.75 47.87 -29.62
CA SER A 34 26.24 47.04 -30.71
C SER A 34 26.22 45.55 -30.36
N PHE A 35 26.64 45.19 -29.15
CA PHE A 35 26.58 43.82 -28.66
C PHE A 35 25.14 43.31 -28.53
N ALA A 36 24.21 44.13 -28.01
CA ALA A 36 22.80 43.78 -27.91
C ALA A 36 22.15 43.48 -29.28
N ALA A 37 22.62 44.14 -30.35
CA ALA A 37 22.17 43.92 -31.72
C ALA A 37 23.01 42.92 -32.52
N ASN A 38 24.03 42.30 -31.91
CA ASN A 38 24.93 41.39 -32.59
C ASN A 38 24.18 40.11 -33.03
N LYS A 39 24.32 39.74 -34.31
CA LYS A 39 23.62 38.59 -34.91
C LYS A 39 24.02 37.26 -34.26
N ASP A 40 25.30 37.06 -33.97
CA ASP A 40 25.81 35.83 -33.37
C ASP A 40 25.31 35.69 -31.93
N TRP A 41 25.24 36.79 -31.19
CA TRP A 41 24.65 36.83 -29.85
C TRP A 41 23.15 36.49 -29.88
N LEU A 42 22.39 37.10 -30.79
CA LEU A 42 20.96 36.82 -30.94
C LEU A 42 20.71 35.37 -31.33
N GLN A 43 21.52 34.82 -32.25
CA GLN A 43 21.44 33.40 -32.60
C GLN A 43 21.74 32.51 -31.39
N LEU A 44 22.82 32.79 -30.65
CA LEU A 44 23.17 32.04 -29.45
C LEU A 44 22.05 32.07 -28.41
N LYS A 45 21.44 33.25 -28.21
CA LYS A 45 20.32 33.45 -27.30
C LYS A 45 19.08 32.64 -27.71
N GLU A 46 18.78 32.54 -29.00
CA GLU A 46 17.67 31.71 -29.49
C GLU A 46 17.98 30.21 -29.38
N GLU A 47 19.20 29.77 -29.69
CA GLU A 47 19.57 28.35 -29.57
C GLU A 47 19.42 27.84 -28.14
N VAL A 48 19.82 28.63 -27.14
CA VAL A 48 19.74 28.27 -25.71
C VAL A 48 18.31 27.99 -25.26
N LYS A 49 17.29 28.60 -25.88
CA LYS A 49 15.88 28.33 -25.52
C LYS A 49 15.44 26.88 -25.78
N SER A 50 16.15 26.17 -26.66
CA SER A 50 15.76 24.85 -27.12
C SER A 50 16.70 23.74 -26.67
N ARG A 51 17.96 24.06 -26.37
CA ARG A 51 19.00 23.07 -26.08
C ARG A 51 20.16 23.63 -25.29
N ILE A 52 20.92 22.72 -24.68
CA ILE A 52 22.26 23.03 -24.18
C ILE A 52 23.17 23.25 -25.40
N VAL A 53 23.75 24.44 -25.50
CA VAL A 53 24.65 24.80 -26.60
C VAL A 53 26.08 24.40 -26.25
N PRO A 54 26.73 23.52 -27.05
CA PRO A 54 28.12 23.18 -26.85
C PRO A 54 29.04 24.41 -26.95
N ASP A 55 30.05 24.44 -26.09
CA ASP A 55 31.04 25.53 -26.00
C ASP A 55 30.41 26.92 -25.76
N PHE A 56 29.22 26.99 -25.17
CA PHE A 56 28.53 28.25 -24.88
C PHE A 56 29.44 29.25 -24.17
N GLY A 57 30.14 28.81 -23.13
CA GLY A 57 31.06 29.63 -22.35
C GLY A 57 32.20 30.20 -23.20
N LYS A 58 32.78 29.39 -24.09
CA LYS A 58 33.85 29.84 -25.01
C LYS A 58 33.33 30.82 -26.05
N LYS A 59 32.18 30.54 -26.67
CA LYS A 59 31.54 31.43 -27.66
C LYS A 59 31.23 32.78 -27.04
N LEU A 60 30.56 32.79 -25.89
CA LEU A 60 30.20 34.01 -25.18
C LEU A 60 31.45 34.77 -24.72
N SER A 61 32.45 34.07 -24.17
CA SER A 61 33.72 34.69 -23.76
C SER A 61 34.43 35.36 -24.93
N SER A 62 34.42 34.74 -26.11
CA SER A 62 35.01 35.31 -27.33
C SER A 62 34.31 36.61 -27.75
N MET A 63 32.98 36.64 -27.68
CA MET A 63 32.21 37.84 -28.02
C MET A 63 32.47 38.97 -27.04
N LEU A 64 32.48 38.67 -25.73
CA LEU A 64 32.81 39.64 -24.68
C LEU A 64 34.23 40.18 -24.83
N GLU A 65 35.22 39.32 -25.12
CA GLU A 65 36.61 39.74 -25.34
C GLU A 65 36.74 40.67 -26.55
N SER A 66 35.99 40.39 -27.63
CA SER A 66 35.94 41.26 -28.80
C SER A 66 35.42 42.65 -28.45
N CYS A 67 34.33 42.74 -27.69
CA CYS A 67 33.78 44.02 -27.21
C CYS A 67 34.77 44.79 -26.33
N LEU A 68 35.45 44.11 -25.41
CA LEU A 68 36.46 44.73 -24.55
C LEU A 68 37.69 45.19 -25.35
N SER A 69 38.12 44.43 -26.35
CA SER A 69 39.24 44.83 -27.21
C SER A 69 38.91 46.05 -28.08
N ILE A 70 37.65 46.20 -28.53
CA ILE A 70 37.21 47.41 -29.24
C ILE A 70 37.29 48.61 -28.30
N TYR A 71 36.77 48.47 -27.08
CA TYR A 71 36.84 49.51 -26.05
C TYR A 71 38.29 49.93 -25.78
N ASP A 72 39.16 48.96 -25.49
CA ASP A 72 40.57 49.18 -25.14
C ASP A 72 41.35 49.92 -26.25
N LYS A 73 40.99 49.70 -27.53
CA LYS A 73 41.58 50.42 -28.67
C LYS A 73 41.08 51.87 -28.79
N GLU A 74 39.79 52.11 -28.56
CA GLU A 74 39.20 53.45 -28.71
C GLU A 74 39.59 54.41 -27.58
N VAL A 75 39.95 53.88 -26.41
CA VAL A 75 40.21 54.69 -25.21
C VAL A 75 41.69 54.87 -24.87
N ILE A 76 42.60 54.39 -25.72
CA ILE A 76 44.06 54.35 -25.47
C ILE A 76 44.69 55.72 -25.14
N HIS A 77 44.03 56.82 -25.54
CA HIS A 77 44.52 58.19 -25.34
C HIS A 77 44.00 58.86 -24.05
N TYR A 78 43.12 58.20 -23.28
CA TYR A 78 42.53 58.76 -22.07
C TYR A 78 43.27 58.34 -20.80
N ASP A 79 42.94 59.00 -19.69
CA ASP A 79 43.49 58.69 -18.38
C ASP A 79 43.19 57.23 -17.97
N ALA A 80 44.24 56.51 -17.55
CA ALA A 80 44.18 55.09 -17.25
C ALA A 80 43.21 54.75 -16.10
N SER A 81 43.03 55.65 -15.12
CA SER A 81 42.12 55.42 -14.00
C SER A 81 40.66 55.48 -14.45
N VAL A 82 40.33 56.43 -15.31
CA VAL A 82 39.00 56.57 -15.93
C VAL A 82 38.73 55.38 -16.83
N VAL A 83 39.68 55.00 -17.68
CA VAL A 83 39.57 53.85 -18.59
C VAL A 83 39.32 52.56 -17.82
N SER A 84 40.11 52.27 -16.78
CA SER A 84 39.96 51.05 -15.99
C SER A 84 38.59 50.98 -15.30
N ALA A 85 38.14 52.08 -14.68
CA ALA A 85 36.84 52.15 -14.03
C ALA A 85 35.69 51.94 -15.02
N LYS A 86 35.75 52.57 -16.18
CA LYS A 86 34.71 52.48 -17.21
C LYS A 86 34.71 51.13 -17.94
N ARG A 87 35.88 50.53 -18.15
CA ARG A 87 36.01 49.16 -18.67
C ARG A 87 35.31 48.15 -17.76
N LYS A 88 35.49 48.28 -16.43
CA LYS A 88 34.80 47.42 -15.46
C LYS A 88 33.29 47.61 -15.50
N GLN A 89 32.82 48.86 -15.55
CA GLN A 89 31.40 49.18 -15.66
C GLN A 89 30.77 48.63 -16.95
N LEU A 90 31.50 48.69 -18.08
CA LEU A 90 31.07 48.08 -19.34
C LEU A 90 30.91 46.57 -19.20
N LEU A 91 31.90 45.88 -18.62
CA LEU A 91 31.84 44.45 -18.40
C LEU A 91 30.63 44.06 -17.52
N GLU A 92 30.37 44.78 -16.44
CA GLU A 92 29.20 44.55 -15.58
C GLU A 92 27.88 44.67 -16.35
N LYS A 93 27.73 45.70 -17.19
CA LYS A 93 26.53 45.87 -18.04
C LYS A 93 26.37 44.75 -19.06
N LEU A 94 27.47 44.33 -19.70
CA LEU A 94 27.45 43.20 -20.65
C LEU A 94 27.06 41.90 -19.93
N LEU A 95 27.57 41.67 -18.72
CA LEU A 95 27.22 40.50 -17.91
C LEU A 95 25.74 40.52 -17.49
N GLN A 96 25.19 41.68 -17.14
CA GLN A 96 23.75 41.82 -16.85
C GLN A 96 22.88 41.51 -18.07
N LEU A 97 23.33 41.86 -19.28
CA LEU A 97 22.59 41.58 -20.52
C LEU A 97 22.53 40.08 -20.83
N VAL A 98 23.62 39.34 -20.56
CA VAL A 98 23.74 37.91 -20.89
C VAL A 98 23.20 37.01 -19.77
N GLN A 99 23.06 37.54 -18.56
CA GLN A 99 22.64 36.81 -17.36
C GLN A 99 21.36 35.97 -17.56
N PRO A 100 20.25 36.48 -18.12
CA PRO A 100 19.05 35.68 -18.30
C PRO A 100 19.25 34.46 -19.21
N THR A 101 20.10 34.59 -20.24
CA THR A 101 20.45 33.47 -21.13
C THR A 101 21.37 32.47 -20.44
N TYR A 102 22.28 32.96 -19.58
CA TYR A 102 23.12 32.10 -18.75
C TYR A 102 22.29 31.30 -17.73
N GLU A 103 21.32 31.93 -17.08
CA GLU A 103 20.40 31.27 -16.15
C GLU A 103 19.61 30.17 -16.87
N LEU A 104 19.12 30.43 -18.08
CA LEU A 104 18.38 29.44 -18.88
C LEU A 104 19.24 28.22 -19.26
N ILE A 105 20.50 28.40 -19.67
CA ILE A 105 21.37 27.24 -19.97
C ILE A 105 21.70 26.44 -18.71
N VAL A 106 21.84 27.10 -17.56
CA VAL A 106 22.04 26.42 -16.27
C VAL A 106 20.80 25.58 -15.90
N GLU A 107 19.59 26.10 -16.09
CA GLU A 107 18.35 25.35 -15.88
C GLU A 107 18.28 24.12 -16.77
N HIS A 108 18.65 24.23 -18.05
CA HIS A 108 18.72 23.08 -18.95
C HIS A 108 19.75 22.04 -18.50
N ILE A 109 20.92 22.46 -18.05
CA ILE A 109 21.95 21.55 -17.50
C ILE A 109 21.44 20.81 -16.27
N LEU A 110 20.81 21.53 -15.33
CA LEU A 110 20.23 20.93 -14.12
C LEU A 110 19.16 19.90 -14.48
N SER A 111 18.26 20.25 -15.40
CA SER A 111 17.19 19.36 -15.86
C SER A 111 17.74 18.10 -16.53
N GLU A 112 18.66 18.24 -17.50
CA GLU A 112 19.29 17.10 -18.18
C GLU A 112 20.04 16.19 -17.20
N ALA A 113 20.86 16.78 -16.31
CA ALA A 113 21.64 16.01 -15.35
C ALA A 113 20.74 15.25 -14.37
N LEU A 114 19.63 15.87 -13.93
CA LEU A 114 18.68 15.25 -13.01
C LEU A 114 17.87 14.14 -13.69
N ASP A 115 17.43 14.33 -14.93
CA ASP A 115 16.67 13.30 -15.65
C ASP A 115 17.56 12.11 -16.04
N ASN A 116 18.82 12.36 -16.41
CA ASN A 116 19.82 11.31 -16.59
C ASN A 116 20.08 10.54 -15.27
N PHE A 117 20.12 11.24 -14.14
CA PHE A 117 20.22 10.59 -12.82
C PHE A 117 19.01 9.69 -12.54
N LYS A 118 17.78 10.21 -12.67
CA LYS A 118 16.55 9.45 -12.42
C LYS A 118 16.48 8.16 -13.26
N THR A 119 16.76 8.28 -14.56
CA THR A 119 16.73 7.14 -15.49
C THR A 119 17.82 6.12 -15.19
N SER A 120 19.03 6.56 -14.84
CA SER A 120 20.14 5.68 -14.49
C SER A 120 19.90 4.97 -13.15
N LEU A 121 19.39 5.70 -12.15
CA LEU A 121 19.05 5.14 -10.85
C LEU A 121 17.97 4.07 -10.99
N LYS A 122 16.90 4.35 -11.74
CA LYS A 122 15.84 3.38 -11.98
C LYS A 122 16.38 2.09 -12.60
N ARG A 123 17.15 2.21 -13.70
CA ARG A 123 17.75 1.07 -14.38
C ARG A 123 18.63 0.24 -13.44
N ALA A 124 19.51 0.90 -12.69
CA ALA A 124 20.45 0.21 -11.80
C ALA A 124 19.75 -0.48 -10.61
N LEU A 125 18.60 0.05 -10.16
CA LEU A 125 17.77 -0.62 -9.14
C LEU A 125 17.01 -1.83 -9.72
N ASP A 126 16.58 -1.75 -10.98
CA ASP A 126 15.92 -2.87 -11.67
C ASP A 126 16.90 -4.03 -11.96
N ASP A 127 18.19 -3.74 -12.20
CA ASP A 127 19.23 -4.74 -12.46
C ASP A 127 19.61 -5.59 -11.22
N GLY A 128 19.32 -5.10 -10.00
CA GLY A 128 19.38 -5.90 -8.76
C GLY A 128 20.77 -6.38 -8.30
N HIS A 129 21.87 -5.96 -8.94
CA HIS A 129 23.22 -6.47 -8.66
C HIS A 129 23.85 -5.95 -7.34
N ALA A 130 23.44 -4.78 -6.86
CA ALA A 130 24.00 -4.14 -5.67
C ALA A 130 22.91 -3.59 -4.75
N GLY A 131 23.25 -3.44 -3.46
CA GLY A 131 22.36 -2.85 -2.45
C GLY A 131 21.95 -1.41 -2.77
N PHE A 132 20.80 -0.98 -2.24
CA PHE A 132 20.19 0.33 -2.56
C PHE A 132 21.17 1.50 -2.42
N SER A 133 21.85 1.62 -1.27
CA SER A 133 22.78 2.74 -1.02
C SER A 133 24.00 2.70 -1.94
N ALA A 134 24.57 1.52 -2.19
CA ALA A 134 25.69 1.38 -3.11
C ALA A 134 25.32 1.81 -4.54
N THR A 135 24.14 1.38 -5.01
CA THR A 135 23.57 1.78 -6.31
C THR A 135 23.34 3.29 -6.37
N ALA A 136 22.68 3.86 -5.36
CA ALA A 136 22.43 5.31 -5.29
C ALA A 136 23.72 6.12 -5.30
N HIS A 137 24.72 5.74 -4.50
CA HIS A 137 26.03 6.40 -4.47
C HIS A 137 26.76 6.33 -5.81
N GLY A 138 26.73 5.17 -6.48
CA GLY A 138 27.30 5.00 -7.82
C GLY A 138 26.66 5.96 -8.83
N CYS A 139 25.33 6.01 -8.86
CA CYS A 139 24.59 6.91 -9.74
C CYS A 139 24.87 8.39 -9.43
N VAL A 140 24.89 8.79 -8.15
CA VAL A 140 25.25 10.17 -7.74
C VAL A 140 26.64 10.54 -8.25
N LYS A 141 27.63 9.67 -8.06
CA LYS A 141 29.00 9.92 -8.50
C LYS A 141 29.07 10.13 -10.02
N GLN A 142 28.36 9.31 -10.79
CA GLN A 142 28.31 9.42 -12.25
C GLN A 142 27.60 10.71 -12.70
N SER A 143 26.46 11.04 -12.10
CA SER A 143 25.69 12.23 -12.44
C SER A 143 26.40 13.52 -12.07
N VAL A 144 27.07 13.58 -10.91
CA VAL A 144 27.91 14.73 -10.51
C VAL A 144 29.09 14.89 -11.47
N LYS A 145 29.74 13.79 -11.90
CA LYS A 145 30.81 13.87 -12.90
C LYS A 145 30.31 14.48 -14.22
N ARG A 146 29.17 13.99 -14.72
CA ARG A 146 28.53 14.48 -15.95
C ARG A 146 28.15 15.96 -15.82
N PHE A 147 27.58 16.36 -14.69
CA PHE A 147 27.24 17.75 -14.38
C PHE A 147 28.48 18.65 -14.37
N ASP A 148 29.56 18.23 -13.71
CA ASP A 148 30.83 18.97 -13.66
C ASP A 148 31.46 19.13 -15.06
N GLU A 149 31.28 18.16 -15.95
CA GLU A 149 31.68 18.26 -17.36
C GLU A 149 30.85 19.32 -18.11
N LEU A 150 29.52 19.31 -17.96
CA LEU A 150 28.63 20.30 -18.59
C LEU A 150 28.87 21.72 -18.06
N CYS A 151 29.19 21.87 -16.77
CA CYS A 151 29.51 23.17 -16.18
C CYS A 151 30.80 23.79 -16.73
N LYS A 152 31.78 22.98 -17.13
CA LYS A 152 33.01 23.48 -17.77
C LYS A 152 32.70 24.14 -19.12
N ASP A 153 31.74 23.61 -19.86
CA ASP A 153 31.39 24.11 -21.20
C ASP A 153 30.65 25.46 -21.17
N VAL A 154 30.06 25.82 -20.03
CA VAL A 154 29.36 27.11 -19.82
C VAL A 154 30.16 28.15 -19.05
N THR A 155 31.39 27.82 -18.63
CA THR A 155 32.25 28.75 -17.88
C THR A 155 32.63 29.97 -18.74
N ILE A 156 32.29 31.17 -18.27
CA ILE A 156 32.64 32.45 -18.93
C ILE A 156 33.94 32.98 -18.34
N LYS A 157 34.98 33.20 -19.15
CA LYS A 157 36.30 33.63 -18.66
C LYS A 157 36.27 34.99 -17.96
N GLN A 158 35.43 35.90 -18.45
CA GLN A 158 35.33 37.27 -17.94
C GLN A 158 34.42 37.39 -16.70
N ALA A 159 33.75 36.32 -16.29
CA ALA A 159 32.89 36.31 -15.11
C ALA A 159 33.34 35.26 -14.11
N ASN A 160 33.59 35.66 -12.86
CA ASN A 160 33.80 34.70 -11.77
C ASN A 160 32.44 34.15 -11.31
N LEU A 161 31.79 33.37 -12.18
CA LEU A 161 30.47 32.81 -11.92
C LEU A 161 30.56 31.78 -10.80
N ASP A 162 29.77 32.02 -9.75
CA ASP A 162 29.70 31.14 -8.60
C ASP A 162 28.94 29.85 -8.94
N THR A 163 29.67 28.84 -9.41
CA THR A 163 29.14 27.50 -9.70
C THR A 163 28.81 26.72 -8.42
N THR A 164 29.22 27.20 -7.23
CA THR A 164 28.98 26.49 -5.98
C THR A 164 27.49 26.43 -5.64
N LYS A 165 26.75 27.53 -5.84
CA LYS A 165 25.30 27.57 -5.60
C LYS A 165 24.53 26.59 -6.49
N ILE A 166 24.90 26.52 -7.76
CA ILE A 166 24.27 25.61 -8.74
C ILE A 166 24.56 24.15 -8.36
N ARG A 167 25.81 23.84 -7.98
CA ARG A 167 26.21 22.51 -7.52
C ARG A 167 25.48 22.10 -6.23
N LEU A 168 25.27 23.04 -5.31
CA LEU A 168 24.51 22.80 -4.07
C LEU A 168 23.05 22.49 -4.38
N GLN A 169 22.42 23.24 -5.29
CA GLN A 169 21.06 22.97 -5.74
C GLN A 169 20.96 21.57 -6.36
N PHE A 170 21.86 21.23 -7.29
CA PHE A 170 21.88 19.91 -7.90
C PHE A 170 22.04 18.79 -6.86
N SER A 171 22.97 18.95 -5.92
CA SER A 171 23.19 17.97 -4.84
C SER A 171 21.96 17.80 -3.95
N HIS A 172 21.25 18.89 -3.65
CA HIS A 172 19.99 18.85 -2.91
C HIS A 172 18.91 18.08 -3.69
N ASP A 173 18.75 18.35 -4.99
CA ASP A 173 17.75 17.70 -5.83
C ASP A 173 18.00 16.20 -5.97
N LEU A 174 19.27 15.79 -6.09
CA LEU A 174 19.68 14.38 -6.05
C LEU A 174 19.29 13.72 -4.72
N LYS A 175 19.63 14.33 -3.59
CA LYS A 175 19.31 13.81 -2.25
C LYS A 175 17.80 13.69 -2.04
N SER A 176 17.05 14.71 -2.43
CA SER A 176 15.58 14.72 -2.36
C SER A 176 14.98 13.58 -3.19
N HIS A 177 15.47 13.37 -4.42
CA HIS A 177 15.00 12.27 -5.25
C HIS A 177 15.34 10.90 -4.64
N ILE A 178 16.56 10.71 -4.13
CA ILE A 178 16.97 9.47 -3.45
C ILE A 178 16.08 9.17 -2.26
N PHE A 179 15.79 10.18 -1.43
CA PHE A 179 14.91 10.04 -0.28
C PHE A 179 13.50 9.59 -0.68
N ASN A 180 12.93 10.18 -1.73
CA ASN A 180 11.62 9.79 -2.25
C ASN A 180 11.61 8.36 -2.81
N VAL A 181 12.64 7.98 -3.57
CA VAL A 181 12.78 6.62 -4.11
C VAL A 181 12.99 5.60 -2.99
N GLN A 182 13.80 5.94 -1.98
CA GLN A 182 14.00 5.13 -0.78
C GLN A 182 12.67 4.89 -0.06
N ALA A 183 11.91 5.95 0.22
CA ALA A 183 10.61 5.85 0.88
C ALA A 183 9.62 4.98 0.09
N ALA A 184 9.57 5.14 -1.24
CA ALA A 184 8.72 4.32 -2.11
C ALA A 184 9.12 2.84 -2.06
N LYS A 185 10.43 2.54 -2.17
CA LYS A 185 10.93 1.16 -2.09
C LYS A 185 10.72 0.52 -0.73
N LEU A 186 10.88 1.25 0.35
CA LEU A 186 10.59 0.76 1.70
C LEU A 186 9.10 0.46 1.89
N SER A 187 8.21 1.27 1.30
CA SER A 187 6.77 1.01 1.27
C SER A 187 6.45 -0.27 0.48
N GLU A 188 7.02 -0.42 -0.71
CA GLU A 188 6.88 -1.62 -1.55
C GLU A 188 7.34 -2.89 -0.79
N LEU A 189 8.53 -2.87 -0.19
CA LEU A 189 9.04 -3.98 0.63
C LEU A 189 8.12 -4.29 1.80
N THR A 190 7.63 -3.27 2.51
CA THR A 190 6.68 -3.46 3.61
C THR A 190 5.41 -4.16 3.13
N THR A 191 4.90 -3.83 1.94
CA THR A 191 3.72 -4.49 1.38
C THR A 191 4.01 -5.92 0.93
N LEU A 192 5.18 -6.15 0.30
CA LEU A 192 5.60 -7.48 -0.16
C LEU A 192 5.69 -8.46 1.01
N TYR A 193 6.49 -8.15 2.03
CA TYR A 193 6.69 -9.04 3.17
C TYR A 193 5.41 -9.25 4.01
N LYS A 194 4.50 -8.26 4.04
CA LYS A 194 3.17 -8.47 4.64
C LYS A 194 2.35 -9.47 3.82
N SER A 195 2.37 -9.37 2.51
CA SER A 195 1.65 -10.29 1.62
C SER A 195 2.19 -11.72 1.74
N GLU A 196 3.52 -11.88 1.70
CA GLU A 196 4.19 -13.18 1.87
C GLU A 196 3.83 -13.82 3.22
N LEU A 197 3.84 -13.03 4.30
CA LEU A 197 3.46 -13.51 5.63
C LEU A 197 1.96 -13.86 5.72
N GLU A 198 1.07 -13.08 5.08
CA GLU A 198 -0.36 -13.39 5.03
C GLU A 198 -0.63 -14.68 4.24
N GLU A 199 0.08 -14.91 3.14
CA GLU A 199 -0.01 -16.14 2.33
C GLU A 199 0.46 -17.36 3.13
N ALA A 200 1.63 -17.28 3.77
CA ALA A 200 2.21 -18.38 4.55
C ALA A 200 1.37 -18.77 5.78
N LEU A 201 0.71 -17.79 6.41
CA LEU A 201 -0.08 -18.04 7.64
C LEU A 201 -1.55 -18.36 7.37
N SER A 202 -2.18 -17.75 6.35
CA SER A 202 -3.65 -17.70 6.27
C SER A 202 -4.32 -19.05 6.12
N SER A 203 -3.81 -19.92 5.24
CA SER A 203 -4.41 -21.25 5.01
C SER A 203 -4.19 -22.14 6.23
N HIS A 204 -2.93 -22.28 6.65
CA HIS A 204 -2.57 -23.22 7.71
C HIS A 204 -3.20 -22.87 9.06
N VAL A 205 -3.27 -21.58 9.40
CA VAL A 205 -3.95 -21.14 10.63
C VAL A 205 -5.45 -21.41 10.54
N GLN A 206 -6.06 -21.26 9.36
CA GLN A 206 -7.47 -21.58 9.17
C GLN A 206 -7.72 -23.08 9.34
N ASP A 207 -6.94 -23.93 8.68
CA ASP A 207 -7.07 -25.39 8.76
C ASP A 207 -6.96 -25.89 10.20
N LEU A 208 -5.96 -25.38 10.96
CA LEU A 208 -5.78 -25.71 12.38
C LEU A 208 -6.99 -25.29 13.23
N LEU A 209 -7.55 -24.10 12.97
CA LEU A 209 -8.74 -23.61 13.68
C LEU A 209 -10.02 -24.36 13.30
N GLU A 210 -10.10 -24.98 12.13
CA GLU A 210 -11.23 -25.81 11.70
C GLU A 210 -11.20 -27.21 12.33
N LEU A 211 -10.00 -27.78 12.51
CA LEU A 211 -9.81 -29.10 13.13
C LEU A 211 -10.15 -29.14 14.63
N CYS A 212 -10.04 -28.00 15.34
CA CYS A 212 -10.40 -27.85 16.75
C CYS A 212 -9.75 -28.91 17.68
N GLY A 213 -8.49 -29.29 17.44
CA GLY A 213 -7.74 -30.23 18.29
C GLY A 213 -7.15 -29.58 19.55
N ASP A 214 -6.80 -30.40 20.55
CA ASP A 214 -6.17 -29.92 21.80
C ASP A 214 -4.81 -29.23 21.56
N ASP A 215 -4.16 -29.51 20.43
CA ASP A 215 -2.85 -28.96 20.03
C ASP A 215 -2.95 -27.76 19.07
N THR A 216 -4.15 -27.30 18.74
CA THR A 216 -4.41 -26.18 17.79
C THR A 216 -3.58 -24.94 18.12
N TRP A 217 -3.66 -24.44 19.36
CA TRP A 217 -2.97 -23.21 19.74
C TRP A 217 -1.44 -23.35 19.84
N PRO A 218 -0.88 -24.44 20.42
CA PRO A 218 0.54 -24.74 20.28
C PRO A 218 1.03 -24.79 18.83
N ALA A 219 0.29 -25.44 17.93
CA ALA A 219 0.63 -25.53 16.50
C ALA A 219 0.64 -24.12 15.84
N ILE A 220 -0.40 -23.32 16.05
CA ILE A 220 -0.49 -21.95 15.54
C ILE A 220 0.67 -21.08 16.06
N ARG A 221 1.03 -21.19 17.34
CA ARG A 221 2.16 -20.41 17.91
C ARG A 221 3.50 -20.79 17.27
N ARG A 222 3.75 -22.08 17.03
CA ARG A 222 4.97 -22.53 16.36
C ARG A 222 5.02 -22.04 14.93
N HIS A 223 3.93 -22.20 14.17
CA HIS A 223 3.84 -21.74 12.78
C HIS A 223 4.03 -20.23 12.66
N LEU A 224 3.31 -19.46 13.48
CA LEU A 224 3.45 -18.00 13.54
C LEU A 224 4.90 -17.58 13.81
N HIS A 225 5.55 -18.22 14.79
CA HIS A 225 6.92 -17.88 15.15
C HIS A 225 7.90 -18.18 14.01
N LEU A 226 7.83 -19.39 13.43
CA LEU A 226 8.72 -19.81 12.34
C LEU A 226 8.63 -18.85 11.14
N GLU A 227 7.42 -18.65 10.63
CA GLU A 227 7.19 -17.82 9.44
C GLU A 227 7.53 -16.35 9.69
N THR A 228 7.20 -15.84 10.88
CA THR A 228 7.49 -14.45 11.23
C THR A 228 8.99 -14.21 11.37
N GLU A 229 9.74 -15.09 12.05
CA GLU A 229 11.18 -14.91 12.22
C GLU A 229 11.94 -15.06 10.89
N GLN A 230 11.52 -15.98 10.02
CA GLN A 230 12.08 -16.11 8.68
C GLN A 230 11.86 -14.84 7.84
N ASN A 231 10.64 -14.31 7.83
CA ASN A 231 10.32 -13.07 7.12
C ASN A 231 11.07 -11.86 7.71
N VAL A 232 11.18 -11.76 9.04
CA VAL A 232 11.92 -10.70 9.73
C VAL A 232 13.41 -10.76 9.39
N TYR A 233 14.01 -11.95 9.36
CA TYR A 233 15.41 -12.12 8.98
C TYR A 233 15.67 -11.69 7.54
N SER A 234 14.85 -12.14 6.60
CA SER A 234 14.94 -11.76 5.19
C SER A 234 14.78 -10.25 5.00
N LEU A 235 13.76 -9.64 5.62
CA LEU A 235 13.55 -8.19 5.57
C LEU A 235 14.73 -7.44 6.18
N TYR A 236 15.26 -7.86 7.33
CA TYR A 236 16.43 -7.23 7.95
C TYR A 236 17.63 -7.20 7.00
N HIS A 237 17.92 -8.33 6.34
CA HIS A 237 19.02 -8.41 5.37
C HIS A 237 18.81 -7.43 4.21
N VAL A 238 17.59 -7.32 3.68
CA VAL A 238 17.28 -6.34 2.63
C VAL A 238 17.44 -4.89 3.13
N LEU A 239 16.91 -4.57 4.31
CA LEU A 239 16.99 -3.24 4.93
C LEU A 239 18.43 -2.79 5.24
N SER A 240 19.35 -3.73 5.47
CA SER A 240 20.77 -3.42 5.68
C SER A 240 21.38 -2.66 4.50
N SER A 241 20.85 -2.86 3.29
CA SER A 241 21.32 -2.19 2.07
C SER A 241 20.84 -0.75 1.89
N PHE A 242 19.94 -0.26 2.76
CA PHE A 242 19.31 1.07 2.65
C PHE A 242 19.92 2.11 3.60
N GLU A 243 20.96 1.78 4.38
CA GLU A 243 21.63 2.70 5.33
C GLU A 243 20.66 3.48 6.24
N MET A 244 19.60 2.81 6.69
CA MET A 244 18.60 3.40 7.58
C MET A 244 19.10 3.48 9.02
N GLN A 245 18.50 4.39 9.80
CA GLN A 245 18.68 4.40 11.25
C GLN A 245 18.22 3.08 11.85
N GLU A 246 18.96 2.56 12.83
CA GLU A 246 18.66 1.26 13.41
C GLU A 246 17.27 1.22 14.08
N GLN A 247 16.83 2.36 14.63
CA GLN A 247 15.50 2.50 15.19
C GLN A 247 14.40 2.34 14.13
N ASP A 248 14.56 2.95 12.94
CA ASP A 248 13.55 2.86 11.88
C ASP A 248 13.45 1.44 11.32
N LYS A 249 14.58 0.72 11.26
CA LYS A 249 14.59 -0.70 10.90
C LYS A 249 13.82 -1.51 11.93
N GLU A 250 14.13 -1.35 13.21
CA GLU A 250 13.47 -2.09 14.29
C GLU A 250 11.96 -1.80 14.32
N ASP A 251 11.55 -0.56 14.11
CA ASP A 251 10.14 -0.16 14.01
C ASP A 251 9.43 -0.90 12.86
N MET A 252 10.09 -1.06 11.70
CA MET A 252 9.53 -1.79 10.55
C MET A 252 9.41 -3.29 10.84
N LEU A 253 10.44 -3.89 11.44
CA LEU A 253 10.43 -5.31 11.82
C LEU A 253 9.37 -5.59 12.89
N SER A 254 9.25 -4.72 13.88
CA SER A 254 8.21 -4.80 14.92
C SER A 254 6.80 -4.66 14.35
N LYS A 255 6.59 -3.79 13.36
CA LYS A 255 5.31 -3.70 12.62
C LYS A 255 4.99 -4.98 11.86
N LEU A 256 5.99 -5.64 11.26
CA LEU A 256 5.81 -6.93 10.59
C LEU A 256 5.45 -8.05 11.59
N LYS A 257 6.18 -8.14 12.71
CA LYS A 257 5.85 -9.06 13.81
C LYS A 257 4.43 -8.86 14.33
N HIS A 258 4.02 -7.61 14.52
CA HIS A 258 2.67 -7.26 14.93
C HIS A 258 1.63 -7.68 13.87
N TYR A 259 1.93 -7.49 12.59
CA TYR A 259 1.06 -7.88 11.49
C TYR A 259 0.81 -9.39 11.46
N GLY A 260 1.84 -10.22 11.67
CA GLY A 260 1.70 -11.67 11.84
C GLY A 260 0.69 -12.05 12.93
N ARG A 261 0.78 -11.42 14.10
CA ARG A 261 -0.20 -11.61 15.19
C ARG A 261 -1.61 -11.19 14.79
N LYS A 262 -1.74 -10.10 14.03
CA LYS A 262 -3.03 -9.61 13.52
C LYS A 262 -3.67 -10.56 12.52
N ILE A 263 -2.89 -11.33 11.74
CA ILE A 263 -3.41 -12.37 10.85
C ILE A 263 -4.10 -13.45 11.67
N VAL A 264 -3.40 -13.99 12.67
CA VAL A 264 -3.95 -15.02 13.57
C VAL A 264 -5.19 -14.50 14.31
N GLU A 265 -5.15 -13.26 14.82
CA GLU A 265 -6.31 -12.63 15.47
C GLU A 265 -7.52 -12.54 14.52
N ARG A 266 -7.31 -12.13 13.27
CA ARG A 266 -8.37 -12.03 12.25
C ARG A 266 -8.97 -13.39 11.95
N LYS A 267 -8.14 -14.42 11.74
CA LYS A 267 -8.57 -15.80 11.48
C LYS A 267 -9.32 -16.40 12.67
N ALA A 268 -8.79 -16.26 13.88
CA ALA A 268 -9.45 -16.72 15.10
C ALA A 268 -10.82 -16.06 15.29
N LYS A 269 -10.94 -14.74 15.06
CA LYS A 269 -12.23 -14.03 15.13
C LYS A 269 -13.22 -14.52 14.07
N TYR A 270 -12.74 -14.81 12.86
CA TYR A 270 -13.58 -15.33 11.79
C TYR A 270 -14.14 -16.72 12.15
N GLU A 271 -13.28 -17.62 12.62
CA GLU A 271 -13.68 -18.96 13.04
C GLU A 271 -14.58 -18.95 14.29
N ALA A 272 -14.33 -18.04 15.24
CA ALA A 272 -15.18 -17.86 16.42
C ALA A 272 -16.64 -17.52 16.05
N ARG A 273 -16.88 -16.83 14.93
CA ARG A 273 -18.25 -16.52 14.45
C ARG A 273 -19.00 -17.76 13.96
N LYS A 274 -18.29 -18.80 13.51
CA LYS A 274 -18.87 -20.05 13.01
C LYS A 274 -19.28 -21.02 14.13
N VAL A 275 -18.84 -20.76 15.36
CA VAL A 275 -18.98 -21.70 16.47
C VAL A 275 -20.43 -22.06 16.76
N LEU A 276 -21.37 -21.11 16.73
CA LEU A 276 -22.80 -21.43 16.94
C LEU A 276 -23.33 -22.42 15.90
N GLY A 277 -22.93 -22.25 14.63
CA GLY A 277 -23.29 -23.19 13.56
C GLY A 277 -22.73 -24.58 13.83
N ARG A 278 -21.43 -24.67 14.15
CA ARG A 278 -20.77 -25.93 14.51
C ARG A 278 -21.39 -26.61 15.72
N MET A 279 -21.79 -25.84 16.74
CA MET A 279 -22.48 -26.35 17.92
C MET A 279 -23.84 -26.95 17.56
N LYS A 280 -24.61 -26.28 16.70
CA LYS A 280 -25.89 -26.78 16.20
C LYS A 280 -25.71 -28.05 15.36
N GLU A 281 -24.74 -28.07 14.46
CA GLU A 281 -24.42 -29.23 13.63
C GLU A 281 -24.00 -30.43 14.49
N ARG A 282 -23.13 -30.22 15.48
CA ARG A 282 -22.69 -31.28 16.40
C ARG A 282 -23.84 -31.81 17.27
N PHE A 283 -24.69 -30.92 17.77
CA PHE A 283 -25.88 -31.30 18.50
C PHE A 283 -26.84 -32.09 17.62
N ALA A 284 -27.18 -31.58 16.43
CA ALA A 284 -28.10 -32.22 15.51
C ALA A 284 -27.57 -33.58 15.04
N TYR A 285 -26.27 -33.69 14.76
CA TYR A 285 -25.63 -34.95 14.43
C TYR A 285 -25.77 -35.96 15.58
N THR A 286 -25.36 -35.59 16.80
CA THR A 286 -25.41 -36.51 17.95
C THR A 286 -26.84 -36.86 18.38
N PHE A 287 -27.77 -35.91 18.24
CA PHE A 287 -29.17 -36.11 18.57
C PHE A 287 -29.85 -37.05 17.56
N ASN A 288 -29.60 -36.85 16.26
CA ASN A 288 -30.26 -37.61 15.20
C ASN A 288 -29.52 -38.90 14.82
N HIS A 289 -28.40 -39.25 15.45
CA HIS A 289 -27.69 -40.50 15.18
C HIS A 289 -27.60 -41.37 16.44
N ASP A 290 -27.54 -42.67 16.25
CA ASP A 290 -27.24 -43.63 17.30
C ASP A 290 -25.74 -43.77 17.57
N ASN A 291 -25.38 -44.63 18.52
CA ASN A 291 -23.98 -44.87 18.88
C ASN A 291 -23.16 -45.57 17.77
N GLU A 292 -23.84 -46.12 16.75
CA GLU A 292 -23.22 -46.68 15.55
C GLU A 292 -23.15 -45.66 14.39
N SER A 293 -23.45 -44.38 14.68
CA SER A 293 -23.51 -43.30 13.69
C SER A 293 -24.57 -43.51 12.61
N LYS A 294 -25.62 -44.30 12.85
CA LYS A 294 -26.75 -44.46 11.93
C LYS A 294 -27.84 -43.43 12.23
N PRO A 295 -28.49 -42.85 11.20
CA PRO A 295 -29.59 -41.91 11.42
C PRO A 295 -30.76 -42.58 12.17
N ARG A 296 -31.28 -41.89 13.19
CA ARG A 296 -32.53 -42.25 13.87
C ARG A 296 -33.69 -41.87 12.97
N VAL A 297 -34.15 -42.84 12.17
CA VAL A 297 -35.23 -42.64 11.18
C VAL A 297 -36.62 -42.76 11.80
N ALA A 298 -36.76 -43.47 12.93
CA ALA A 298 -38.00 -43.60 13.67
C ALA A 298 -37.75 -43.46 15.17
N TRP A 299 -38.25 -42.38 15.77
CA TRP A 299 -38.23 -42.14 17.22
C TRP A 299 -39.22 -43.10 17.89
N THR A 300 -38.75 -44.28 18.29
CA THR A 300 -39.59 -45.34 18.87
C THR A 300 -39.82 -45.13 20.38
N GLU A 301 -40.80 -45.81 20.99
CA GLU A 301 -41.17 -45.64 22.41
C GLU A 301 -40.04 -45.99 23.41
N ASN A 302 -39.05 -46.76 22.98
CA ASN A 302 -37.93 -47.20 23.81
C ASN A 302 -36.80 -46.16 23.93
N GLU A 303 -36.85 -45.07 23.15
CA GLU A 303 -35.81 -44.03 23.19
C GLU A 303 -36.09 -42.99 24.30
N ASP A 304 -35.16 -42.88 25.25
CA ASP A 304 -35.17 -41.84 26.28
C ASP A 304 -34.69 -40.51 25.68
N ILE A 305 -35.63 -39.75 25.08
CA ILE A 305 -35.37 -38.43 24.49
C ILE A 305 -34.70 -37.48 25.50
N PRO A 306 -35.13 -37.38 26.78
CA PRO A 306 -34.40 -36.62 27.80
C PRO A 306 -32.92 -37.01 27.95
N ALA A 307 -32.59 -38.30 28.01
CA ALA A 307 -31.21 -38.78 28.11
C ALA A 307 -30.41 -38.53 26.82
N ILE A 308 -31.01 -38.74 25.64
CA ILE A 308 -30.39 -38.44 24.33
C ILE A 308 -30.11 -36.95 24.20
N THR A 309 -31.05 -36.09 24.63
CA THR A 309 -30.90 -34.63 24.65
C THR A 309 -29.75 -34.22 25.57
N LYS A 310 -29.66 -34.82 26.77
CA LYS A 310 -28.57 -34.57 27.71
C LYS A 310 -27.22 -34.99 27.13
N THR A 311 -27.18 -36.12 26.43
CA THR A 311 -25.97 -36.64 25.76
C THR A 311 -25.57 -35.74 24.60
N ALA A 312 -26.50 -35.37 23.72
CA ALA A 312 -26.26 -34.43 22.62
C ALA A 312 -25.77 -33.06 23.13
N ARG A 313 -26.35 -32.54 24.22
CA ARG A 313 -25.89 -31.29 24.86
C ARG A 313 -24.49 -31.40 25.47
N THR A 314 -24.13 -32.53 26.06
CA THR A 314 -22.80 -32.75 26.67
C THR A 314 -21.72 -33.08 25.64
N SER A 315 -22.11 -33.61 24.47
CA SER A 315 -21.25 -33.82 23.30
C SER A 315 -20.87 -32.54 22.55
N VAL A 316 -21.41 -31.39 22.98
CA VAL A 316 -20.94 -30.04 22.61
C VAL A 316 -20.03 -29.55 23.75
N PRO A 317 -18.73 -29.93 23.75
CA PRO A 317 -17.85 -29.62 24.87
C PRO A 317 -17.60 -28.12 24.98
N ALA A 318 -17.75 -27.59 26.20
CA ALA A 318 -17.43 -26.20 26.52
C ALA A 318 -15.96 -25.84 26.23
N SER A 319 -15.05 -26.83 26.29
CA SER A 319 -13.62 -26.70 26.01
C SER A 319 -13.25 -26.51 24.54
N LEU A 320 -14.15 -26.80 23.58
CA LEU A 320 -13.94 -26.55 22.14
C LEU A 320 -14.54 -25.23 21.66
N THR A 321 -14.98 -24.39 22.60
CA THR A 321 -15.66 -23.13 22.29
C THR A 321 -14.63 -22.00 22.33
N LEU A 322 -14.15 -21.57 21.15
CA LEU A 322 -13.09 -20.56 20.92
C LEU A 322 -13.45 -19.12 21.36
N ILE A 323 -14.46 -18.98 22.20
CA ILE A 323 -15.15 -17.72 22.48
C ILE A 323 -14.95 -17.35 23.94
N THR A 324 -14.80 -16.06 24.22
CA THR A 324 -14.62 -15.57 25.60
C THR A 324 -15.79 -16.03 26.49
N PRO A 325 -15.58 -16.29 27.81
CA PRO A 325 -16.61 -16.87 28.68
C PRO A 325 -17.97 -16.17 28.66
N VAL A 326 -17.97 -14.85 28.46
CA VAL A 326 -19.19 -14.02 28.38
C VAL A 326 -19.97 -14.29 27.09
N GLN A 327 -19.29 -14.39 25.96
CA GLN A 327 -19.89 -14.69 24.67
C GLN A 327 -20.33 -16.16 24.60
N CYS A 328 -19.61 -17.06 25.25
CA CYS A 328 -19.98 -18.47 25.40
C CYS A 328 -21.32 -18.64 26.15
N LYS A 329 -21.56 -17.86 27.21
CA LYS A 329 -22.81 -17.91 27.97
C LYS A 329 -24.00 -17.38 27.17
N SER A 330 -23.83 -16.26 26.48
CA SER A 330 -24.88 -15.71 25.60
C SER A 330 -25.25 -16.67 24.48
N LEU A 331 -24.24 -17.26 23.81
CA LEU A 331 -24.46 -18.26 22.77
C LEU A 331 -25.03 -19.58 23.31
N TRP A 332 -24.69 -19.97 24.54
CA TRP A 332 -25.28 -21.13 25.20
C TRP A 332 -26.77 -20.91 25.54
N ASP A 333 -27.13 -19.71 25.99
CA ASP A 333 -28.52 -19.35 26.26
C ASP A 333 -29.34 -19.28 24.96
N GLN A 334 -28.75 -18.71 23.90
CA GLN A 334 -29.35 -18.72 22.57
C GLN A 334 -29.48 -20.15 22.00
N PHE A 335 -28.45 -20.99 22.13
CA PHE A 335 -28.47 -22.40 21.73
C PHE A 335 -29.58 -23.18 22.45
N LYS A 336 -29.73 -23.00 23.77
CA LYS A 336 -30.83 -23.62 24.54
C LYS A 336 -32.20 -23.18 24.02
N SER A 337 -32.35 -21.89 23.71
CA SER A 337 -33.61 -21.35 23.17
C SER A 337 -33.93 -21.90 21.77
N GLU A 338 -32.94 -21.97 20.87
CA GLU A 338 -33.15 -22.38 19.48
C GLU A 338 -33.32 -23.90 19.33
N THR A 339 -32.63 -24.71 20.15
CA THR A 339 -32.82 -26.17 20.18
C THR A 339 -34.13 -26.59 20.84
N GLN A 340 -34.75 -25.72 21.64
CA GLN A 340 -36.05 -25.97 22.26
C GLN A 340 -37.12 -26.28 21.21
N TYR A 341 -37.08 -25.62 20.05
CA TYR A 341 -38.02 -25.84 18.95
C TYR A 341 -37.93 -27.28 18.39
N ILE A 342 -36.71 -27.78 18.19
CA ILE A 342 -36.47 -29.14 17.69
C ILE A 342 -36.95 -30.18 18.71
N ILE A 343 -36.67 -29.94 20.00
CA ILE A 343 -37.14 -30.80 21.10
C ILE A 343 -38.66 -30.81 21.16
N SER A 344 -39.32 -29.65 21.04
CA SER A 344 -40.79 -29.56 21.03
C SER A 344 -41.42 -30.32 19.87
N GLN A 345 -40.84 -30.28 18.66
CA GLN A 345 -41.33 -31.08 17.53
C GLN A 345 -41.18 -32.58 17.78
N ALA A 346 -40.02 -33.03 18.28
CA ALA A 346 -39.78 -34.44 18.57
C ALA A 346 -40.74 -34.98 19.65
N THR A 347 -40.97 -34.20 20.72
CA THR A 347 -41.93 -34.54 21.77
C THR A 347 -43.35 -34.64 21.23
N ALA A 348 -43.78 -33.68 20.39
CA ALA A 348 -45.11 -33.69 19.79
C ALA A 348 -45.31 -34.91 18.87
N SER A 349 -44.28 -35.31 18.10
CA SER A 349 -44.34 -36.53 17.28
C SER A 349 -44.41 -37.80 18.12
N GLN A 350 -43.69 -37.88 19.25
CA GLN A 350 -43.76 -39.02 20.16
C GLN A 350 -45.14 -39.13 20.83
N GLU A 351 -45.71 -38.01 21.26
CA GLU A 351 -47.06 -37.97 21.85
C GLU A 351 -48.13 -38.38 20.85
N ALA A 352 -48.05 -37.90 19.60
CA ALA A 352 -48.94 -38.31 18.53
C ALA A 352 -48.85 -39.82 18.25
N TYR A 353 -47.64 -40.38 18.24
CA TYR A 353 -47.42 -41.82 18.07
C TYR A 353 -48.06 -42.63 19.22
N ARG A 354 -47.81 -42.26 20.48
CA ARG A 354 -48.41 -42.91 21.66
C ARG A 354 -49.94 -42.89 21.63
N GLN A 355 -50.54 -41.77 21.20
CA GLN A 355 -51.99 -41.68 21.07
C GLN A 355 -52.52 -42.65 20.01
N VAL A 356 -51.88 -42.72 18.84
CA VAL A 356 -52.22 -43.66 17.77
C VAL A 356 -52.08 -45.12 18.23
N THR A 357 -51.01 -45.45 18.95
CA THR A 357 -50.77 -46.79 19.50
C THR A 357 -51.86 -47.17 20.52
N SER A 358 -52.16 -46.28 21.49
CA SER A 358 -53.21 -46.55 22.50
C SER A 358 -54.61 -46.68 21.89
N LEU A 359 -54.89 -45.91 20.82
CA LEU A 359 -56.15 -46.01 20.09
C LEU A 359 -56.21 -47.31 19.28
N SER A 360 -55.09 -47.75 18.69
CA SER A 360 -55.02 -49.05 18.01
C SER A 360 -55.21 -50.21 18.98
N GLU A 361 -54.64 -50.15 20.18
CA GLU A 361 -54.81 -51.16 21.24
C GLU A 361 -56.26 -51.22 21.75
N LYS A 362 -56.89 -50.07 21.98
CA LYS A 362 -58.33 -49.98 22.34
C LYS A 362 -59.24 -50.49 21.23
N VAL A 363 -58.91 -50.21 19.96
CA VAL A 363 -59.66 -50.72 18.80
C VAL A 363 -59.50 -52.24 18.67
N SER A 364 -58.31 -52.78 18.95
CA SER A 364 -58.10 -54.22 19.00
C SER A 364 -58.90 -54.88 20.13
N SER A 365 -58.91 -54.32 21.35
CA SER A 365 -59.71 -54.86 22.45
C SER A 365 -61.22 -54.78 22.18
N LEU A 366 -61.69 -53.72 21.51
CA LEU A 366 -63.09 -53.60 21.07
C LEU A 366 -63.44 -54.55 19.91
N SER A 367 -62.46 -54.93 19.08
CA SER A 367 -62.64 -55.90 18.00
C SER A 367 -62.68 -57.34 18.51
N ASP A 368 -62.02 -57.63 19.62
CA ASP A 368 -62.07 -58.95 20.27
C ASP A 368 -63.39 -59.16 21.03
N ASP A 369 -64.03 -58.08 21.51
CA ASP A 369 -65.39 -58.10 22.10
C ASP A 369 -66.52 -58.20 21.05
N VAL A 370 -66.25 -57.94 19.77
CA VAL A 370 -67.26 -57.99 18.69
C VAL A 370 -66.90 -59.07 17.67
N THR A 371 -66.92 -60.33 18.11
CA THR A 371 -67.13 -61.49 17.24
C THR A 371 -68.62 -61.77 17.00
N ALA A 372 -69.40 -60.73 16.68
CA ALA A 372 -70.78 -60.85 16.20
C ALA A 372 -71.21 -59.60 15.41
N SER A 373 -70.80 -59.50 14.14
CA SER A 373 -71.54 -58.90 13.01
C SER A 373 -70.58 -58.36 11.94
N SER A 374 -70.62 -58.96 10.75
CA SER A 374 -69.64 -58.77 9.67
C SER A 374 -69.70 -57.40 8.95
N ASN A 375 -70.62 -56.50 9.31
CA ASN A 375 -70.78 -55.19 8.64
C ASN A 375 -70.17 -54.01 9.41
N LYS A 376 -69.74 -54.17 10.68
CA LYS A 376 -69.08 -53.11 11.45
C LYS A 376 -67.56 -53.06 11.23
N LYS A 377 -66.94 -54.19 10.83
CA LYS A 377 -65.48 -54.32 10.69
C LYS A 377 -64.92 -53.50 9.52
N THR A 378 -65.63 -53.46 8.39
CA THR A 378 -65.26 -52.67 7.20
C THR A 378 -65.35 -51.16 7.45
N SER A 379 -66.39 -50.68 8.12
CA SER A 379 -66.54 -49.26 8.47
C SER A 379 -65.47 -48.78 9.47
N LEU A 380 -65.03 -49.63 10.39
CA LEU A 380 -63.99 -49.30 11.38
C LEU A 380 -62.58 -49.27 10.76
N ILE A 381 -62.31 -50.17 9.81
CA ILE A 381 -61.06 -50.19 9.04
C ILE A 381 -60.97 -48.95 8.13
N ASP A 382 -62.09 -48.53 7.52
CA ASP A 382 -62.14 -47.29 6.73
C ASP A 382 -61.95 -46.04 7.59
N THR A 383 -62.49 -46.00 8.82
CA THR A 383 -62.23 -44.88 9.75
C THR A 383 -60.80 -44.89 10.28
N LYS A 384 -60.22 -46.07 10.54
CA LYS A 384 -58.80 -46.22 10.91
C LYS A 384 -57.89 -45.75 9.78
N ASN A 385 -58.18 -46.12 8.53
CA ASN A 385 -57.43 -45.66 7.36
C ASN A 385 -57.58 -44.15 7.13
N LYS A 386 -58.78 -43.59 7.33
CA LYS A 386 -59.04 -42.14 7.20
C LYS A 386 -58.35 -41.32 8.30
N LEU A 387 -58.35 -41.79 9.55
CA LEU A 387 -57.57 -41.20 10.65
C LEU A 387 -56.06 -41.30 10.41
N HIS A 388 -55.58 -42.42 9.88
CA HIS A 388 -54.16 -42.58 9.50
C HIS A 388 -53.77 -41.64 8.35
N GLN A 389 -54.71 -41.34 7.44
CA GLN A 389 -54.53 -40.41 6.31
C GLN A 389 -54.61 -38.94 6.76
N ASP A 390 -55.54 -38.60 7.65
CA ASP A 390 -55.73 -37.23 8.18
C ASP A 390 -54.62 -36.84 9.16
N VAL A 391 -54.06 -37.79 9.92
CA VAL A 391 -52.86 -37.58 10.76
C VAL A 391 -51.61 -37.36 9.91
N TRP A 392 -51.48 -38.07 8.78
CA TRP A 392 -50.40 -37.84 7.81
C TRP A 392 -50.53 -36.49 7.08
N ILE A 393 -51.76 -36.04 6.77
CA ILE A 393 -52.02 -34.76 6.11
C ILE A 393 -51.86 -33.59 7.09
N GLY A 394 -52.29 -33.73 8.34
CA GLY A 394 -52.16 -32.70 9.38
C GLY A 394 -50.71 -32.45 9.83
N ALA A 395 -49.85 -33.46 9.77
CA ALA A 395 -48.42 -33.32 10.07
C ALA A 395 -47.61 -32.63 8.95
N PHE A 396 -48.15 -32.50 7.74
CA PHE A 396 -47.45 -31.98 6.55
C PHE A 396 -47.89 -30.56 6.09
N THR A 397 -48.77 -29.87 6.83
CA THR A 397 -49.29 -28.54 6.45
C THR A 397 -48.66 -27.35 7.21
N GLY A 398 -47.56 -27.58 7.94
CA GLY A 398 -46.69 -26.50 8.40
C GLY A 398 -45.83 -25.92 7.26
N PRO A 399 -45.29 -24.70 7.38
CA PRO A 399 -44.69 -23.92 6.27
C PRO A 399 -43.46 -24.53 5.55
N ILE A 400 -43.03 -25.76 5.89
CA ILE A 400 -41.97 -26.50 5.21
C ILE A 400 -42.54 -27.53 4.21
N GLY A 401 -43.86 -27.78 4.21
CA GLY A 401 -44.52 -28.76 3.33
C GLY A 401 -44.59 -28.40 1.83
N LEU A 402 -44.27 -27.15 1.45
CA LEU A 402 -44.36 -26.71 0.05
C LEU A 402 -43.09 -27.02 -0.79
N GLY A 403 -42.00 -27.48 -0.18
CA GLY A 403 -40.75 -27.77 -0.88
C GLY A 403 -40.57 -29.22 -1.35
N ILE A 404 -41.19 -30.19 -0.69
CA ILE A 404 -40.89 -31.63 -0.90
C ILE A 404 -41.96 -32.34 -1.76
N ALA A 405 -43.09 -31.69 -2.03
CA ALA A 405 -44.15 -32.20 -2.91
C ALA A 405 -43.77 -32.22 -4.42
N ARG A 406 -42.52 -31.89 -4.80
CA ARG A 406 -42.07 -31.86 -6.20
C ARG A 406 -41.10 -32.98 -6.61
N LEU A 407 -40.75 -33.92 -5.72
CA LEU A 407 -39.70 -34.91 -6.03
C LEU A 407 -40.07 -36.39 -5.85
N ILE A 408 -41.34 -36.73 -5.56
CA ILE A 408 -41.77 -38.14 -5.50
C ILE A 408 -43.03 -38.33 -6.36
N ARG A 409 -42.84 -38.25 -7.69
CA ARG A 409 -43.76 -38.88 -8.65
C ARG A 409 -42.94 -39.63 -9.72
N LYS A 410 -42.50 -40.82 -9.31
CA LYS A 410 -42.06 -42.04 -10.05
C LYS A 410 -40.95 -41.93 -11.11
N PRO A 411 -40.25 -43.05 -11.29
CA PRO A 411 -40.28 -43.72 -12.58
C PRO A 411 -40.86 -45.13 -12.47
N GLU A 412 -41.70 -45.48 -13.46
CA GLU A 412 -41.32 -46.56 -14.38
C GLU A 412 -40.12 -46.10 -15.21
#